data_AF-A0A291MZV3-F1
#
_entry.id   AF-A0A291MZV3-F1
#
_cell.length_a   1.000
_cell.length_b   1.000
_cell.length_c   1.000
_cell.angle_alpha   90.00
_cell.angle_beta   90.00
_cell.angle_gamma   90.00
#
_symmetry.space_group_name_H-M   'P 1'
#
loop_
_entity.id
_entity.type
_entity.pdbx_description
1 polymer ?
#
loop_
_entity_poly.entity_id
_entity_poly.type
_entity_poly.pdbx_seq_one_letter_code
_entity_poly.pdbx_strand_id
1 'polypeptide(L)' 'MRIMRFDSVTYFATKDSGAPVYRMVEEELPEIEMITDADGNPTLGGRIGYYLAYVLMATFVGYIFYVL' A
#
# COMPACT_ATOMS: atom_id res chain seq x y z
N MET A 1 -15.88 3.23 26.19
CA MET A 1 -16.56 3.18 24.88
C MET A 1 -15.65 3.80 23.84
N ARG A 2 -15.18 3.02 22.85
CA ARG A 2 -14.41 3.54 21.72
C ARG A 2 -15.44 4.12 20.73
N ILE A 3 -15.45 5.43 20.53
CA ILE A 3 -16.31 6.06 19.51
C ILE A 3 -15.73 5.63 18.16
N MET A 4 -16.33 4.59 17.56
CA MET A 4 -15.99 4.18 16.19
C MET A 4 -16.51 5.29 15.27
N ARG A 5 -15.59 6.10 14.76
CA ARG A 5 -15.89 7.12 13.78
C ARG A 5 -16.01 6.43 12.43
N PHE A 6 -17.23 6.01 12.08
CA PHE A 6 -17.51 5.45 10.77
C PHE A 6 -17.36 6.54 9.72
N ASP A 7 -16.64 6.24 8.64
CA ASP A 7 -16.69 7.09 7.47
C ASP A 7 -18.14 7.13 6.93
N SER A 8 -18.52 8.29 6.39
CA SER A 8 -19.85 8.61 5.87
C SER A 8 -20.31 7.54 4.88
N VAL A 9 -19.39 7.07 4.03
CA VAL A 9 -19.66 6.10 2.97
C VAL A 9 -20.04 4.74 3.53
N THR A 10 -19.44 4.34 4.66
CA THR A 10 -19.75 3.10 5.38
C THR A 10 -21.08 3.21 6.13
N TYR A 11 -21.37 4.37 6.72
CA TYR A 11 -22.66 4.61 7.39
C TYR A 11 -23.83 4.55 6.40
N PHE A 12 -23.75 5.25 5.27
CA PHE A 12 -24.79 5.21 4.25
C PHE A 12 -24.99 3.82 3.63
N ALA A 13 -23.94 3.00 3.58
CA ALA A 13 -24.01 1.63 3.08
C ALA A 13 -24.78 0.68 3.99
N THR A 14 -24.67 0.89 5.31
CA THR A 14 -25.10 -0.08 6.31
C THR A 14 -26.39 0.31 7.03
N LYS A 15 -26.76 1.60 7.01
CA LYS A 15 -27.87 2.15 7.80
C LYS A 15 -29.21 1.44 7.61
N ASP A 16 -29.48 0.89 6.43
CA ASP A 16 -30.79 0.27 6.09
C ASP A 16 -30.68 -1.23 5.73
N SER A 17 -29.50 -1.84 5.92
CA SER A 17 -29.27 -3.19 5.39
C SER A 17 -29.90 -4.31 6.22
N GLY A 18 -30.00 -4.15 7.55
CA GLY A 18 -30.50 -5.21 8.46
C GLY A 18 -29.68 -6.52 8.50
N ALA A 19 -28.61 -6.63 7.71
CA ALA A 19 -27.74 -7.78 7.56
C ALA A 19 -26.29 -7.33 7.25
N PRO A 20 -25.28 -8.20 7.33
CA PRO A 20 -23.91 -7.82 6.97
C PRO A 20 -23.80 -7.42 5.49
N VAL A 21 -23.30 -6.20 5.24
CA VAL A 21 -23.01 -5.71 3.89
C VAL A 21 -21.56 -5.99 3.55
N TYR A 22 -21.32 -6.83 2.55
CA TYR A 22 -20.00 -6.99 1.95
C TYR A 22 -19.78 -5.87 0.94
N ARG A 23 -18.71 -5.10 1.12
CA ARG A 23 -18.27 -4.07 0.18
C ARG A 23 -16.78 -4.25 -0.08
N MET A 24 -16.40 -4.20 -1.36
CA MET A 24 -14.99 -4.05 -1.73
C MET A 24 -14.60 -2.60 -1.48
N VAL A 25 -13.61 -2.41 -0.62
CA VAL A 25 -12.95 -1.12 -0.46
C VAL A 25 -11.72 -1.19 -1.36
N GLU A 26 -11.77 -0.48 -2.47
CA GLU A 26 -10.58 -0.20 -3.26
C GLU A 26 -9.78 0.84 -2.49
N GLU A 27 -8.86 0.38 -1.65
CA GLU A 27 -7.84 1.25 -1.08
C GLU A 27 -6.78 1.45 -2.16
N GLU A 28 -6.57 2.71 -2.57
CA GLU A 28 -5.38 3.05 -3.33
C GLU A 28 -4.16 2.68 -2.49
N LEU A 29 -3.37 1.73 -2.97
CA LEU A 29 -2.09 1.43 -2.36
C LEU A 29 -1.24 2.70 -2.50
N PRO A 30 -0.73 3.27 -1.39
CA PRO A 30 0.11 4.45 -1.48
C PRO A 30 1.31 4.13 -2.37
N GLU A 31 1.54 4.96 -3.38
CA GLU A 31 2.70 4.80 -4.23
C GLU A 31 3.98 4.97 -3.40
N ILE A 32 4.98 4.14 -3.68
CA ILE A 32 6.30 4.31 -3.08
C ILE A 32 6.94 5.50 -3.77
N GLU A 33 6.77 6.69 -3.20
CA GLU A 33 7.39 7.92 -3.70
C GLU A 33 8.91 7.87 -3.52
N MET A 34 9.63 8.21 -4.57
CA MET A 34 11.09 8.34 -4.53
C MET A 34 11.44 9.70 -3.93
N ILE A 35 12.36 9.73 -2.95
CA ILE A 35 12.80 11.00 -2.36
C ILE A 35 13.50 11.83 -3.44
N THR A 36 12.89 12.97 -3.78
CA THR A 36 13.40 13.95 -4.74
C THR A 36 14.11 15.12 -4.06
N ASP A 37 15.04 15.75 -4.76
CA ASP A 37 15.63 17.02 -4.36
C ASP A 37 14.70 18.22 -4.69
N ALA A 38 15.19 19.44 -4.41
CA ALA A 38 14.43 20.67 -4.63
C ALA A 38 14.07 20.94 -6.11
N ASP A 39 14.78 20.30 -7.05
CA ASP A 39 14.56 20.41 -8.49
C ASP A 39 13.68 19.25 -9.02
N GLY A 40 13.20 18.37 -8.14
CA GLY A 40 12.38 17.21 -8.49
C GLY A 40 13.18 16.02 -9.01
N ASN A 41 14.52 16.05 -8.94
CA ASN A 41 15.35 14.93 -9.36
C ASN A 41 15.46 13.88 -8.24
N PRO A 42 15.44 12.58 -8.57
CA PRO A 42 15.69 11.54 -7.58
C PRO A 42 17.05 11.68 -6.91
N THR A 43 17.07 11.68 -5.59
CA THR A 43 18.32 11.71 -4.83
C THR A 43 19.18 10.48 -5.14
N LEU A 44 20.51 10.62 -5.13
CA LEU A 44 21.43 9.48 -5.32
C LEU A 44 21.16 8.37 -4.31
N GLY A 45 20.91 8.73 -3.05
CA GLY A 45 20.54 7.78 -2.00
C GLY A 45 19.23 7.05 -2.29
N GLY A 46 18.20 7.78 -2.74
CA GLY A 46 16.92 7.21 -3.15
C GLY A 46 17.06 6.23 -4.31
N ARG A 47 17.86 6.56 -5.32
CA ARG A 47 18.15 5.66 -6.46
C ARG A 47 18.86 4.39 -6.01
N ILE A 48 19.89 4.49 -5.18
CA ILE A 48 20.63 3.32 -4.67
C ILE A 48 19.71 2.42 -3.84
N GLY A 49 18.92 3.01 -2.93
CA GLY A 49 17.96 2.27 -2.11
C GLY A 49 16.90 1.56 -2.96
N TYR A 50 16.39 2.23 -3.98
CA TYR A 50 15.43 1.66 -4.93
C TYR A 50 16.02 0.45 -5.67
N TYR A 51 17.23 0.57 -6.23
CA TYR A 51 17.90 -0.56 -6.89
C TYR A 51 18.14 -1.73 -5.93
N LEU A 52 18.61 -1.46 -4.71
CA LEU A 52 18.82 -2.50 -3.70
C LEU A 52 17.53 -3.23 -3.35
N ALA A 53 16.42 -2.52 -3.21
CA ALA A 53 15.12 -3.13 -2.91
C ALA A 53 14.69 -4.13 -4.00
N TYR A 54 14.82 -3.77 -5.28
CA TYR A 54 14.50 -4.68 -6.39
C TYR A 54 15.43 -5.89 -6.45
N VAL A 55 16.73 -5.69 -6.23
CA VAL A 55 17.69 -6.81 -6.19
C VAL A 55 17.35 -7.78 -5.06
N LEU A 56 17.02 -7.27 -3.87
CA LEU A 56 16.67 -8.10 -2.72
C LEU A 56 15.34 -8.83 -2.96
N MET A 57 14.34 -8.15 -3.51
CA MET A 57 13.07 -8.77 -3.88
C MET A 57 13.27 -9.88 -4.92
N ALA A 58 14.01 -9.62 -5.99
CA ALA A 58 14.24 -10.59 -7.05
C ALA A 58 15.02 -11.82 -6.56
N THR A 59 16.05 -11.61 -5.73
CA THR A 59 16.82 -12.72 -5.14
C THR A 59 15.99 -13.53 -4.15
N PHE A 60 15.15 -12.89 -3.34
CA PHE A 60 14.24 -13.58 -2.43
C PHE A 60 13.22 -14.43 -3.19
N VAL A 61 12.57 -13.88 -4.21
CA VAL A 61 11.62 -14.63 -5.05
C VAL A 61 12.33 -15.77 -5.78
N GLY A 62 13.50 -15.52 -6.37
CA GLY A 62 14.29 -16.56 -7.04
C GLY A 62 14.72 -17.67 -6.09
N TYR A 63 15.06 -17.35 -4.85
CA TYR A 63 15.38 -18.34 -3.82
C TYR A 63 14.18 -19.22 -3.46
N ILE A 64 12.97 -18.64 -3.35
CA ILE A 64 11.74 -19.43 -3.13
C ILE A 64 11.58 -20.47 -4.24
N PHE A 65 11.73 -20.08 -5.51
CA PHE A 65 11.62 -21.01 -6.64
C PHE A 65 12.74 -22.05 -6.71
N TYR A 66 13.92 -21.74 -6.17
CA TYR A 66 15.03 -22.69 -6.14
C TYR A 66 14.84 -23.76 -5.05
N VAL A 67 14.21 -23.39 -3.92
CA VAL A 67 14.08 -24.26 -2.75
C VAL A 67 12.77 -25.05 -2.73
N LEU A 68 11.68 -24.48 -3.24
CA LEU A 68 10.34 -25.08 -3.25
C LEU A 68 10.12 -25.95 -4.49
#